data_AF-A0A931SAU9-F1
#
_entry.id   AF-A0A931SAU9-F1
#
_cell.length_a   1.000
_cell.length_b   1.000
_cell.length_c   1.000
_cell.angle_alpha   90.00
_cell.angle_beta   90.00
_cell.angle_gamma   90.00
#
_symmetry.space_group_name_H-M   'P 1'
#
loop_
_entity.id
_entity.type
_entity.pdbx_description
1 polymer ?
#
loop_
_entity_poly.entity_id
_entity_poly.type
_entity_poly.pdbx_seq_one_letter_code
_entity_poly.pdbx_strand_id
1 'polypeptide(L)' 'MKICAICQKGSHLGGVRKLLRGHYNPTTTKRVYPNLQWVRLVNSHKRVKACAKCIKALAKKTK' A
#
# COMPACT_ATOMS: atom_id res chain seq x y z
N MET A 1 -12.83 -2.03 5.26
CA MET A 1 -11.82 -2.66 4.36
C MET A 1 -10.53 -1.85 4.32
N LYS A 2 -9.36 -2.48 4.21
CA LYS A 2 -8.06 -1.78 4.04
C LYS A 2 -7.85 -1.42 2.56
N ILE A 3 -8.57 -0.41 2.09
CA ILE A 3 -8.52 0.09 0.71
C ILE A 3 -8.02 1.53 0.70
N CYS A 4 -7.19 1.87 -0.28
CA CYS A 4 -6.77 3.25 -0.51
C CYS A 4 -7.93 4.08 -1.08
N ALA A 5 -8.29 5.20 -0.45
CA ALA A 5 -9.36 6.07 -0.93
C ALA A 5 -9.08 6.74 -2.30
N ILE A 6 -7.81 6.80 -2.74
CA ILE A 6 -7.40 7.52 -3.96
C ILE A 6 -7.25 6.58 -5.15
N CYS A 7 -6.57 5.45 -4.97
CA CYS A 7 -6.24 4.50 -6.05
C CYS A 7 -6.90 3.14 -5.89
N GLN A 8 -7.79 2.98 -4.90
CA GLN A 8 -8.57 1.77 -4.63
C GLN A 8 -7.74 0.49 -4.43
N LYS A 9 -6.43 0.60 -4.21
CA LYS A 9 -5.58 -0.54 -3.87
C LYS A 9 -6.11 -1.23 -2.62
N GLY A 10 -6.49 -2.48 -2.79
CA GLY A 10 -6.85 -3.40 -1.71
C GLY A 10 -5.71 -4.35 -1.36
N SER A 11 -6.01 -5.29 -0.47
CA SER A 11 -5.11 -6.41 -0.18
C SER A 11 -5.15 -7.45 -1.30
N HIS A 12 -4.02 -8.11 -1.54
CA HIS A 12 -3.92 -9.26 -2.44
C HIS A 12 -3.21 -10.42 -1.74
N LEU A 13 -3.28 -11.63 -2.30
CA LEU A 13 -2.49 -12.77 -1.85
C LEU A 13 -1.14 -12.76 -2.57
N GLY A 14 -0.05 -12.82 -1.81
CA GLY A 14 1.31 -12.90 -2.33
C GLY A 14 1.99 -14.18 -1.84
N GLY A 15 2.64 -14.90 -2.75
CA GLY A 15 3.48 -16.04 -2.42
C GLY A 15 4.75 -15.60 -1.69
N VAL A 16 5.08 -16.27 -0.60
CA VAL A 16 6.33 -16.08 0.14
C VAL A 16 7.36 -17.05 -0.41
N ARG A 17 8.57 -16.54 -0.68
CA ARG A 17 9.72 -17.36 -1.03
C ARG A 17 10.78 -17.27 0.07
N LYS A 18 11.40 -18.39 0.39
CA LYS A 18 12.56 -18.44 1.30
C LYS A 18 13.78 -18.94 0.53
N LEU A 19 14.91 -18.28 0.73
CA LEU A 19 16.18 -18.70 0.16
C LEU A 19 16.70 -19.91 0.95
N LEU A 20 16.88 -21.03 0.26
CA LEU A 20 17.45 -22.26 0.83
C LEU A 20 18.59 -22.72 -0.07
N ARG A 21 19.80 -22.80 0.51
CA ARG A 21 21.02 -23.34 -0.13
C ARG A 21 21.24 -22.86 -1.59
N GLY A 22 20.90 -21.60 -1.90
CA GLY A 22 21.13 -20.97 -3.21
C GLY A 22 19.88 -20.68 -4.05
N HIS A 23 18.70 -21.23 -3.72
CA HIS A 23 17.47 -21.00 -4.49
C HIS A 23 16.28 -20.53 -3.65
N TYR A 24 15.44 -19.65 -4.24
CA TYR A 24 14.23 -19.14 -3.61
C TYR A 24 13.05 -20.10 -3.81
N ASN A 25 12.75 -20.89 -2.78
CA ASN A 25 11.65 -21.86 -2.82
C ASN A 25 10.33 -21.21 -2.38
N PRO A 26 9.21 -21.43 -3.10
CA PRO A 26 7.88 -21.02 -2.66
C PRO A 26 7.48 -21.78 -1.39
N THR A 27 6.86 -21.09 -0.44
CA THR A 27 6.50 -21.66 0.88
C THR A 27 5.02 -21.55 1.15
N THR A 28 4.56 -20.39 1.61
CA THR A 28 3.15 -20.14 1.93
C THR A 28 2.64 -18.92 1.18
N THR A 29 1.32 -18.81 1.06
CA THR A 29 0.68 -17.59 0.59
C THR A 29 0.31 -16.73 1.80
N LYS A 30 0.62 -15.44 1.74
CA LYS A 30 0.22 -14.47 2.77
C LYS A 30 -0.54 -13.31 2.16
N ARG A 31 -1.46 -12.72 2.94
CA ARG A 31 -2.15 -11.51 2.52
C ARG A 31 -1.21 -10.30 2.64
N VAL A 32 -1.01 -9.62 1.52
CA VAL A 32 -0.21 -8.40 1.44
C VAL A 32 -1.15 -7.21 1.44
N TYR A 33 -0.92 -6.29 2.37
CA TYR A 33 -1.73 -5.08 2.52
C TYR A 33 -1.01 -3.85 1.93
N PRO A 34 -1.76 -2.90 1.37
CA PRO A 34 -1.20 -1.60 1.01
C PRO A 34 -0.75 -0.83 2.26
N ASN A 35 0.36 -0.09 2.16
CA ASN A 35 0.84 0.80 3.21
C ASN A 35 -0.09 2.04 3.31
N LEU A 36 -1.22 1.89 4.00
CA LEU A 36 -2.23 2.92 4.21
C LEU A 36 -1.85 3.81 5.39
N GLN A 37 -1.85 5.11 5.15
CA GLN A 37 -1.59 6.14 6.16
C GLN A 37 -2.66 7.23 6.10
N TRP A 38 -2.86 7.93 7.21
CA TRP A 38 -3.80 9.04 7.28
C TRP A 38 -3.21 10.27 6.61
N VAL A 39 -3.98 10.89 5.71
CA VAL A 39 -3.63 12.16 5.09
C VAL A 39 -4.82 13.09 5.04
N ARG A 40 -4.53 14.38 5.23
CA ARG A 40 -5.50 15.47 5.11
C ARG A 40 -5.56 15.89 3.64
N LEU A 41 -6.75 15.86 3.06
CA LEU A 41 -6.98 16.39 1.72
C LEU A 41 -7.01 17.91 1.79
N VAL A 42 -6.23 18.57 0.93
CA VAL A 42 -6.11 20.04 0.87
C VAL A 42 -7.47 20.68 0.56
N ASN A 43 -8.26 20.07 -0.33
CA ASN A 43 -9.49 20.69 -0.84
C ASN A 43 -10.71 20.52 0.07
N SER A 44 -10.73 19.52 0.95
CA SER A 44 -11.95 19.15 1.68
C SER A 44 -11.80 19.12 3.19
N HIS A 45 -10.62 19.48 3.73
CA HIS A 45 -10.25 19.40 5.15
C HIS A 45 -10.48 18.04 5.84
N LYS A 46 -10.97 17.03 5.11
CA LYS A 46 -11.23 15.67 5.58
C LYS A 46 -9.93 14.87 5.62
N ARG A 47 -9.85 13.95 6.59
CA ARG A 47 -8.78 12.94 6.65
C ARG A 47 -9.24 11.67 5.97
N VAL A 48 -8.39 11.12 5.09
CA VAL A 48 -8.64 9.85 4.40
C VAL A 48 -7.45 8.92 4.59
N LYS A 49 -7.70 7.61 4.56
CA LYS A 49 -6.62 6.61 4.47
C LYS A 49 -6.19 6.47 3.00
N ALA A 50 -4.96 6.86 2.71
CA ALA A 50 -4.36 6.76 1.39
C ALA A 50 -3.04 5.97 1.46
N CYS A 51 -2.66 5.31 0.37
CA CYS A 51 -1.39 4.59 0.35
C CYS A 51 -0.20 5.56 0.23
N ALA A 52 0.95 5.21 0.81
CA ALA A 52 2.15 6.04 0.82
C ALA A 52 2.56 6.57 -0.59
N LYS A 53 2.35 5.78 -1.66
CA LYS A 53 2.62 6.22 -3.04
C LYS A 53 1.73 7.40 -3.46
N CYS A 54 0.44 7.35 -3.13
CA CYS A 54 -0.50 8.43 -3.43
C CYS A 54 -0.21 9.68 -2.59
N ILE A 55 0.20 9.51 -1.34
CA ILE A 55 0.58 10.61 -0.45
C ILE A 55 1.80 11.35 -1.00
N LYS A 56 2.83 10.61 -1.42
CA LYS A 56 4.01 11.18 -2.07
C LYS A 56 3.65 11.95 -3.34
N ALA A 57 2.70 11.44 -4.14
CA ALA A 57 2.24 12.11 -5.35
C ALA A 57 1.45 13.39 -5.05
N LEU A 58 0.63 13.39 -4.00
CA LEU A 58 -0.08 14.57 -3.51
C LEU A 58 0.90 15.68 -3.11
N ALA A 59 1.91 15.36 -2.30
CA ALA A 59 2.90 16.34 -1.83
C ALA A 59 3.69 17.01 -2.98
N LYS A 60 3.92 16.29 -4.08
CA LYS A 60 4.59 16.86 -5.27
C LYS A 60 3.75 17.87 -6.04
N LYS A 61 2.41 17.80 -5.96
CA LYS A 61 1.51 18.73 -6.66
C LYS A 61 1.32 20.05 -5.91
N THR A 62 1.65 20.07 -4.62
CA THR A 62 1.51 21.24 -3.75
C THR A 62 2.78 22.08 -3.71
N LYS A 63 3.91 21.52 -4.12
CA LYS A 63 5.19 22.22 -4.27
C LYS A 63 5.31 22.75 -5.69
#